data_AF-A0A268RU09-F1
#
_entry.id   AF-A0A268RU09-F1
#
_cell.length_a   1.000
_cell.length_b   1.000
_cell.length_c   1.000
_cell.angle_alpha   90.00
_cell.angle_beta   90.00
_cell.angle_gamma   90.00
#
_symmetry.space_group_name_H-M   'P 1'
#
loop_
_entity.id
_entity.type
_entity.pdbx_description
1 polymer ?
#
loop_
_entity_poly.entity_id
_entity_poly.type
_entity_poly.pdbx_seq_one_letter_code
_entity_poly.pdbx_strand_id
1 'polypeptide(L)' 'MKSRWKEMNYNEELDCWVVFWGDNSGYKMRCGEWFDLHLGNGKTLSCRLELGRDWYILTGRNDVRFYLKKNEAYQVDL' A
#
# COMPACT_ATOMS: atom_id res chain seq x y z
N MET A 1 -3.97 21.14 -7.75
CA MET A 1 -4.49 19.76 -7.85
C MET A 1 -3.90 18.98 -6.68
N LYS A 2 -4.72 18.25 -5.92
CA LYS A 2 -4.18 17.32 -4.91
C LYS A 2 -3.38 16.24 -5.65
N SER A 3 -2.21 15.87 -5.14
CA SER A 3 -1.43 14.76 -5.69
C SER A 3 -2.30 13.50 -5.73
N ARG A 4 -2.28 12.75 -6.84
CA ARG A 4 -2.94 11.44 -6.92
C ARG A 4 -2.34 10.45 -5.92
N TRP A 5 -1.07 10.65 -5.57
CA TRP A 5 -0.32 9.78 -4.69
C TRP A 5 -0.59 10.12 -3.24
N LYS A 6 -0.92 9.09 -2.48
CA LYS A 6 -1.20 9.16 -1.04
C LYS A 6 -0.15 8.34 -0.30
N GLU A 7 0.23 8.78 0.88
CA GLU A 7 1.16 8.03 1.72
C GLU A 7 0.44 6.86 2.39
N MET A 8 1.07 5.70 2.36
CA MET A 8 0.64 4.49 3.05
C MET A 8 1.72 4.11 4.07
N ASN A 9 1.34 4.06 5.34
CA ASN A 9 2.24 3.71 6.44
C ASN A 9 1.65 2.55 7.24
N TYR A 10 2.51 1.72 7.83
CA TYR A 10 2.06 0.71 8.76
C TYR A 10 1.74 1.37 10.11
N ASN A 11 0.58 1.07 10.66
CA ASN A 11 0.15 1.52 11.98
C ASN A 11 0.26 0.35 12.96
N GLU A 12 1.16 0.46 13.94
CA GLU A 12 1.42 -0.61 14.92
C GLU A 12 0.25 -0.85 15.87
N GLU A 13 -0.49 0.20 16.26
CA GLU A 13 -1.64 0.09 17.17
C GLU A 13 -2.82 -0.65 16.52
N LEU A 14 -2.99 -0.46 15.21
CA LEU A 14 -4.07 -1.07 14.43
C LEU A 14 -3.65 -2.36 13.72
N ASP A 15 -2.36 -2.69 13.73
CA ASP A 15 -1.74 -3.82 13.00
C ASP A 15 -2.15 -3.86 11.51
N CYS A 16 -2.18 -2.70 10.84
CA CYS A 16 -2.56 -2.62 9.43
C CYS A 16 -1.89 -1.46 8.69
N TRP A 17 -1.95 -1.52 7.36
CA TRP A 17 -1.55 -0.41 6.50
C TRP A 17 -2.65 0.65 6.44
N VAL A 18 -2.26 1.91 6.58
CA VAL A 18 -3.16 3.06 6.57
C VAL A 18 -2.73 4.04 5.49
N VAL A 19 -3.66 4.41 4.62
CA VAL A 19 -3.47 5.44 3.58
C VAL A 19 -3.99 6.78 4.07
N PHE A 20 -3.19 7.83 3.98
CA PHE A 20 -3.52 9.17 4.45
C PHE A 20 -3.88 10.11 3.30
N TRP A 21 -5.07 10.74 3.38
CA TRP A 21 -5.59 11.64 2.34
C TRP A 21 -5.32 13.13 2.60
N GLY A 22 -4.45 13.42 3.58
CA GLY A 22 -4.01 14.78 3.93
C GLY A 22 -5.00 15.56 4.81
N ASP A 23 -6.12 14.97 5.19
CA ASP A 23 -7.12 15.53 6.11
C ASP A 23 -7.11 14.84 7.49
N ASN A 24 -6.00 14.15 7.81
CA ASN A 24 -5.84 13.32 9.00
C ASN A 24 -6.83 12.13 9.09
N SER A 25 -7.66 11.90 8.06
CA SER A 25 -8.42 10.66 7.95
C SER A 25 -7.52 9.57 7.36
N GLY A 26 -7.38 8.48 8.09
CA GLY A 26 -6.62 7.30 7.67
C GLY A 26 -7.56 6.23 7.13
N TYR A 27 -7.37 5.84 5.88
CA TYR A 27 -8.06 4.69 5.29
C TYR A 27 -7.33 3.40 5.65
N LYS A 28 -7.99 2.51 6.40
CA LYS A 28 -7.42 1.23 6.83
C LYS A 28 -7.52 0.21 5.70
N MET A 29 -6.38 -0.19 5.17
CA MET A 29 -6.30 -1.20 4.12
C MET A 29 -6.70 -2.59 4.62
N ARG A 30 -7.31 -3.39 3.74
CA ARG A 30 -7.78 -4.75 3.99
C ARG A 30 -7.17 -5.74 2.99
N CYS A 31 -7.17 -7.02 3.36
CA CYS A 31 -6.80 -8.09 2.43
C CYS A 31 -7.76 -8.10 1.23
N GLY A 32 -7.23 -8.38 0.04
CA GLY A 32 -7.97 -8.40 -1.21
C GLY A 32 -8.11 -7.04 -1.90
N GLU A 33 -7.75 -5.94 -1.24
CA GLU A 33 -7.80 -4.61 -1.85
C GLU A 33 -6.67 -4.42 -2.87
N TRP A 34 -7.02 -3.80 -3.99
CA TRP A 34 -6.11 -3.47 -5.08
C TRP A 34 -5.71 -2.00 -5.00
N PHE A 35 -4.45 -1.72 -5.35
CA PHE A 35 -3.91 -0.36 -5.43
C PHE A 35 -2.70 -0.33 -6.36
N ASP A 36 -2.37 0.85 -6.86
CA ASP A 36 -1.15 1.08 -7.64
C ASP A 36 -0.05 1.62 -6.73
N LEU A 37 1.05 0.88 -6.62
CA LEU A 37 2.26 1.31 -5.92
C LEU A 37 3.14 2.18 -6.83
N HIS A 38 3.49 3.38 -6.38
CA HIS A 38 4.39 4.27 -7.10
C HIS A 38 5.85 3.86 -6.90
N LEU A 39 6.55 3.52 -7.98
CA LEU A 39 7.95 3.10 -7.97
C LEU A 39 8.92 4.25 -8.32
N GLY A 40 8.42 5.47 -8.49
CA GLY A 40 9.16 6.62 -9.00
C GLY A 40 9.33 6.60 -10.52
N ASN A 41 9.82 7.72 -11.07
CA ASN A 41 10.06 7.90 -12.51
C ASN A 41 8.86 7.56 -13.41
N GLY A 42 7.65 7.84 -12.93
CA GLY A 42 6.40 7.55 -13.64
C GLY A 42 6.01 6.07 -13.71
N LYS A 43 6.77 5.18 -13.07
CA LYS A 43 6.47 3.74 -13.02
C LYS A 43 5.51 3.42 -11.88
N THR A 44 4.59 2.51 -12.16
CA THR A 44 3.59 2.03 -11.20
C THR A 44 3.54 0.51 -11.23
N LEU A 45 3.06 -0.07 -10.13
CA LEU A 45 2.88 -1.49 -9.98
C LEU A 45 1.50 -1.75 -9.39
N SER A 46 0.60 -2.28 -10.21
CA SER A 46 -0.72 -2.70 -9.72
C SER A 46 -0.57 -3.94 -8.86
N CYS A 47 -1.12 -3.90 -7.65
CA CYS A 47 -0.93 -4.96 -6.69
C CYS A 47 -2.10 -5.11 -5.73
N ARG A 48 -2.23 -6.31 -5.17
CA ARG A 48 -3.25 -6.66 -4.18
C ARG A 48 -2.62 -6.85 -2.82
N LEU A 49 -3.19 -6.23 -1.79
CA LEU A 49 -2.74 -6.41 -0.41
C LEU A 49 -3.24 -7.72 0.16
N GLU A 50 -2.39 -8.43 0.89
CA GLU A 50 -2.73 -9.66 1.61
C GLU A 50 -1.94 -9.75 2.91
N LEU A 51 -2.38 -10.64 3.80
CA LEU A 51 -1.73 -10.94 5.07
C LEU A 51 -1.46 -12.44 5.20
N GLY A 52 -0.22 -12.79 5.50
CA GLY A 52 0.21 -14.15 5.84
C GLY A 52 0.98 -14.13 7.14
N ARG A 53 2.28 -14.49 7.10
CA ARG A 53 3.20 -14.29 8.24
C ARG A 53 3.45 -12.81 8.54
N ASP A 54 3.44 -11.99 7.50
CA ASP A 54 3.47 -10.53 7.55
C ASP A 54 2.71 -9.99 6.34
N TRP A 55 2.46 -8.69 6.29
CA TRP A 55 1.78 -8.04 5.17
C TRP A 55 2.62 -8.12 3.89
N TYR A 56 1.98 -8.49 2.79
CA TYR A 56 2.62 -8.60 1.49
C TYR A 56 1.70 -8.12 0.37
N ILE A 57 2.31 -7.80 -0.76
CA ILE A 57 1.60 -7.53 -2.01
C ILE A 57 1.75 -8.71 -2.98
N LEU A 58 0.70 -8.95 -3.76
CA LEU A 58 0.73 -9.80 -4.94
C LEU A 58 0.69 -8.94 -6.20
N THR A 59 1.52 -9.26 -7.18
CA THR A 59 1.60 -8.48 -8.42
C THR A 59 2.08 -9.31 -9.62
N GLY A 60 1.84 -8.79 -10.82
CA GLY A 60 2.15 -9.47 -12.08
C GLY A 60 1.24 -10.65 -12.36
N ARG A 61 1.48 -11.35 -13.48
CA ARG A 61 0.62 -12.47 -13.94
C ARG A 61 0.69 -13.74 -13.07
N ASN A 62 1.74 -13.88 -12.28
CA ASN A 62 2.02 -15.10 -11.50
C ASN A 62 1.83 -14.89 -9.99
N ASP A 63 1.14 -13.82 -9.58
CA ASP A 63 0.95 -13.45 -8.18
C ASP A 63 2.26 -13.46 -7.39
N VAL A 64 3.28 -12.76 -7.92
CA VAL A 64 4.59 -12.68 -7.29
C VAL A 64 4.46 -11.94 -5.97
N ARG A 65 5.03 -12.51 -4.91
CA ARG A 65 4.93 -12.02 -3.55
C ARG A 65 6.10 -11.12 -3.17
N PHE A 66 5.79 -9.94 -2.64
CA PHE A 66 6.76 -9.06 -1.98
C PHE A 66 6.24 -8.65 -0.60
N TYR A 67 7.02 -8.90 0.44
CA TYR A 67 6.69 -8.42 1.78
C TYR A 67 6.91 -6.92 1.89
N LEU A 68 5.95 -6.24 2.52
CA LEU A 68 6.08 -4.82 2.83
C LEU A 68 6.93 -4.66 4.10
N LYS A 69 7.68 -3.58 4.18
CA LYS A 69 8.53 -3.26 5.33
C LYS A 69 7.83 -2.24 6.21
N LYS A 70 7.49 -2.63 7.44
CA LYS A 70 6.72 -1.80 8.40
C LYS A 70 7.36 -0.45 8.74
N ASN A 71 8.67 -0.32 8.57
CA ASN A 71 9.43 0.90 8.84
C ASN A 71 9.61 1.81 7.60
N GLU A 72 8.96 1.49 6.48
CA GLU A 72 9.00 2.26 5.24
C GLU A 72 7.63 2.90 4.97
N ALA A 73 7.65 4.06 4.32
CA ALA A 73 6.47 4.70 3.77
C ALA A 73 6.37 4.39 2.27
N TYR A 74 5.15 4.07 1.81
CA TYR A 74 4.88 3.81 0.40
C TYR A 74 3.96 4.88 -0.17
N GLN A 75 4.10 5.18 -1.46
CA GLN A 75 3.16 6.05 -2.18
C GLN A 75 2.23 5.20 -3.02
N VAL A 76 0.93 5.37 -2.84
CA VAL A 76 -0.10 4.54 -3.48
C VAL A 76 -1.21 5.37 -4.11
N ASP A 77 -1.91 4.77 -5.06
CA ASP A 77 -3.20 5.22 -5.58
C ASP A 77 -4.23 4.10 -5.38
N LEU A 78 -5.38 4.44 -4.78
CA LEU A 78 -6.48 3.52 -4.45
C LEU A 78 -7.56 3.58 -5.52
#